data_AF-A0A357CUP9-F1
#
_entry.id   AF-A0A357CUP9-F1
#
_cell.length_a   1.000
_cell.length_b   1.000
_cell.length_c   1.000
_cell.angle_alpha   90.00
_cell.angle_beta   90.00
_cell.angle_gamma   90.00
#
_symmetry.space_group_name_H-M   'P 1'
#
loop_
_entity.id
_entity.type
_entity.pdbx_description
1 polymer ?
#
loop_
_entity_poly.entity_id
_entity_poly.type
_entity_poly.pdbx_seq_one_letter_code
_entity_poly.pdbx_strand_id
1 'polypeptide(L)'
;MFIMENMINKDGRLTVSWRLDKAGGEGKLCDYAFFIWAALELYDTTLKTSYLETASNMAIMMINRFFDHVNGGFYIYADDDECLYTRPKETYDGAMPSGNSVASLVCERLAQITLDDKFRNIVNKQFGYIAGCLKNYPAGHTFALL
;
A
#
# COMPACT_ATOMS: atom_id res chain seq x y z
N MET A 1 -8.03 -15.55 -8.98
CA MET A 1 -8.50 -14.92 -7.73
C MET A 1 -9.39 -13.75 -8.10
N PHE A 2 -10.58 -13.63 -7.50
CA PHE A 2 -11.62 -12.67 -7.93
C PHE A 2 -11.08 -11.25 -8.16
N ILE A 3 -10.29 -10.71 -7.24
CA ILE A 3 -9.74 -9.35 -7.35
C ILE A 3 -8.80 -9.23 -8.55
N MET A 4 -7.90 -10.19 -8.76
CA MET A 4 -6.97 -10.18 -9.90
C MET A 4 -7.69 -10.28 -11.26
N GLU A 5 -8.84 -10.94 -11.28
CA GLU A 5 -9.61 -11.18 -12.51
C GLU A 5 -10.61 -10.06 -12.82
N ASN A 6 -11.15 -9.38 -11.80
CA ASN A 6 -12.32 -8.50 -11.94
C ASN A 6 -12.08 -7.08 -11.45
N MET A 7 -11.14 -6.86 -10.54
CA MET A 7 -10.97 -5.57 -9.84
C MET A 7 -9.73 -4.80 -10.31
N ILE A 8 -9.06 -5.27 -11.35
CA ILE A 8 -7.95 -4.58 -12.00
C ILE A 8 -8.48 -4.04 -13.34
N ASN A 9 -8.44 -2.72 -13.50
CA ASN A 9 -8.88 -2.06 -14.73
C ASN A 9 -7.87 -2.27 -15.87
N LYS A 10 -8.18 -1.77 -17.07
CA LYS A 10 -7.34 -1.92 -18.27
C LYS A 10 -5.97 -1.25 -18.14
N ASP A 11 -5.84 -0.26 -17.26
CA ASP A 11 -4.60 0.45 -16.96
C ASP A 11 -3.79 -0.22 -15.83
N GLY A 12 -4.23 -1.40 -15.38
CA GLY A 12 -3.60 -2.17 -14.31
C GLY A 12 -3.97 -1.71 -12.89
N ARG A 13 -4.86 -0.72 -12.74
CA ARG A 13 -5.20 -0.14 -11.43
C ARG A 13 -6.25 -0.92 -10.69
N LEU A 14 -6.11 -0.95 -9.38
CA LEU A 14 -7.13 -1.49 -8.50
C LEU A 14 -8.36 -0.57 -8.45
N THR A 15 -9.55 -1.14 -8.61
CA THR A 15 -10.83 -0.45 -8.40
C THR A 15 -11.33 -0.64 -6.97
N VAL A 16 -12.16 0.27 -6.46
CA VAL A 16 -12.65 0.21 -5.06
C VAL A 16 -13.96 -0.57 -4.90
N SER A 17 -14.72 -0.78 -5.99
CA SER A 17 -16.03 -1.44 -5.89
C SER A 17 -16.35 -2.32 -7.10
N TRP A 18 -17.16 -3.35 -6.86
CA TRP A 18 -17.77 -4.18 -7.87
C TRP A 18 -19.28 -4.22 -7.68
N ARG A 19 -20.06 -3.88 -8.71
CA ARG A 19 -21.52 -3.93 -8.67
C ARG A 19 -22.09 -4.21 -10.06
N LEU A 20 -23.03 -5.15 -10.15
CA LEU A 20 -23.73 -5.51 -11.40
C LEU A 20 -22.75 -5.77 -12.55
N ASP A 21 -21.78 -6.66 -12.31
CA ASP A 21 -20.72 -7.06 -13.25
C ASP A 21 -19.85 -5.91 -13.78
N LYS A 22 -19.73 -4.84 -12.98
CA LYS A 22 -18.92 -3.68 -13.30
C LYS A 22 -18.03 -3.31 -12.12
N ALA A 23 -16.74 -3.19 -12.39
CA ALA A 23 -15.77 -2.53 -11.52
C ALA A 23 -15.95 -1.01 -11.60
N GLY A 24 -15.80 -0.31 -10.48
CA GLY A 24 -15.99 1.13 -10.43
C GLY A 24 -15.20 1.83 -9.33
N GLY A 25 -14.85 3.09 -9.61
CA GLY A 25 -14.06 3.97 -8.76
C GLY A 25 -12.56 3.60 -8.73
N GLU A 26 -11.74 4.57 -8.37
CA GLU A 26 -10.29 4.38 -8.21
C GLU A 26 -9.97 3.89 -6.80
N GLY A 27 -9.11 2.87 -6.71
CA GLY A 27 -8.60 2.37 -5.44
C GLY A 27 -7.69 3.38 -4.75
N LYS A 28 -7.80 3.45 -3.43
CA LYS A 28 -6.99 4.30 -2.54
C LYS A 28 -5.82 3.51 -1.96
N LEU A 29 -4.94 4.20 -1.23
CA LEU A 29 -3.78 3.58 -0.57
C LEU A 29 -4.14 2.28 0.19
N CYS A 30 -5.20 2.31 1.00
CA CYS A 30 -5.62 1.15 1.77
C CYS A 30 -5.97 -0.04 0.87
N ASP A 31 -6.68 0.19 -0.24
CA ASP A 31 -7.07 -0.90 -1.16
C ASP A 31 -5.83 -1.61 -1.71
N TYR A 32 -4.81 -0.85 -2.12
CA TYR A 32 -3.53 -1.41 -2.56
C TYR A 32 -2.79 -2.12 -1.42
N ALA A 33 -2.62 -1.47 -0.27
CA ALA A 33 -1.84 -2.00 0.84
C ALA A 33 -2.41 -3.34 1.36
N PHE A 34 -3.72 -3.41 1.59
CA PHE A 34 -4.38 -4.64 2.04
C PHE A 34 -4.41 -5.71 0.95
N PHE A 35 -4.54 -5.33 -0.32
CA PHE A 35 -4.47 -6.30 -1.41
C PHE A 35 -3.09 -6.94 -1.54
N ILE A 36 -2.03 -6.14 -1.48
CA ILE A 36 -0.64 -6.63 -1.48
C ILE A 36 -0.42 -7.56 -0.29
N TRP A 37 -0.90 -7.18 0.89
CA TRP A 37 -0.80 -8.02 2.08
C TRP A 37 -1.50 -9.37 1.86
N ALA A 38 -2.75 -9.38 1.37
CA ALA A 38 -3.46 -10.61 1.07
C ALA A 38 -2.74 -11.49 0.02
N ALA A 39 -2.12 -10.88 -1.00
CA ALA A 39 -1.31 -11.60 -1.97
C ALA A 39 -0.06 -12.23 -1.34
N LEU A 40 0.61 -11.53 -0.41
CA LEU A 40 1.74 -12.10 0.34
C LEU A 40 1.31 -13.26 1.26
N GLU A 41 0.16 -13.16 1.94
CA GLU A 41 -0.36 -14.26 2.76
C GLU A 41 -0.68 -15.51 1.92
N LEU A 42 -1.23 -15.31 0.72
CA LEU A 42 -1.46 -16.40 -0.23
C LEU A 42 -0.14 -16.98 -0.75
N TYR A 43 0.87 -16.15 -0.98
CA TYR A 43 2.20 -16.63 -1.31
C TYR A 43 2.78 -17.49 -0.19
N ASP A 44 2.75 -17.05 1.06
CA ASP A 44 3.28 -17.84 2.18
C ASP A 44 2.56 -19.17 2.35
N THR A 45 1.24 -19.18 2.16
CA THR A 45 0.41 -20.37 2.34
C THR A 45 0.56 -21.37 1.18
N THR A 46 0.74 -20.89 -0.05
CA THR A 46 0.69 -21.73 -1.26
C THR A 46 2.03 -21.89 -1.97
N LEU A 47 2.99 -21.02 -1.67
CA LEU A 47 4.30 -20.86 -2.32
C LEU A 47 4.22 -20.64 -3.84
N LYS A 48 3.05 -20.26 -4.37
CA LYS A 48 2.89 -19.94 -5.80
C LYS A 48 3.49 -18.57 -6.09
N THR A 49 4.57 -18.53 -6.86
CA THR A 49 5.29 -17.30 -7.21
C THR A 49 4.43 -16.25 -7.89
N SER A 50 3.36 -16.64 -8.59
CA SER A 50 2.39 -15.72 -9.18
C SER A 50 1.79 -14.73 -8.18
N TYR A 51 1.63 -15.13 -6.92
CA TYR A 51 1.14 -14.23 -5.87
C TYR A 51 2.21 -13.21 -5.43
N LEU A 52 3.47 -13.63 -5.33
CA LEU A 52 4.59 -12.74 -5.04
C LEU A 52 4.84 -11.74 -6.18
N GLU A 53 4.72 -12.20 -7.43
CA GLU A 53 4.80 -11.32 -8.62
C GLU A 53 3.67 -10.30 -8.61
N THR A 54 2.44 -10.73 -8.29
CA THR A 54 1.29 -9.81 -8.18
C THR A 54 1.50 -8.79 -7.06
N ALA A 55 1.94 -9.24 -5.88
CA ALA A 55 2.25 -8.37 -4.75
C ALA A 55 3.32 -7.33 -5.11
N SER A 56 4.38 -7.76 -5.79
CA SER A 56 5.48 -6.88 -6.22
C SER A 56 5.01 -5.83 -7.24
N ASN A 57 4.24 -6.24 -8.25
CA ASN A 57 3.71 -5.34 -9.27
C ASN A 57 2.77 -4.30 -8.67
N MET A 58 1.87 -4.73 -7.79
CA MET A 58 0.94 -3.84 -7.10
C MET A 58 1.66 -2.90 -6.13
N ALA A 59 2.71 -3.36 -5.45
CA ALA A 59 3.53 -2.50 -4.60
C ALA A 59 4.25 -1.43 -5.41
N ILE A 60 4.80 -1.74 -6.59
CA ILE A 60 5.40 -0.75 -7.48
C ILE A 60 4.36 0.30 -7.90
N MET A 61 3.14 -0.13 -8.25
CA MET A 61 2.05 0.81 -8.58
C MET A 61 1.66 1.67 -7.38
N MET A 62 1.56 1.08 -6.19
CA MET A 62 1.29 1.80 -4.95
C MET A 62 2.36 2.85 -4.66
N ILE A 63 3.64 2.50 -4.81
CA ILE A 63 4.76 3.42 -4.60
C ILE A 63 4.69 4.58 -5.59
N ASN A 64 4.59 4.28 -6.89
CA ASN A 64 4.61 5.31 -7.92
C ASN A 64 3.48 6.33 -7.78
N ARG A 65 2.30 5.87 -7.32
CA ARG A 65 1.09 6.69 -7.28
C ARG A 65 0.90 7.40 -5.97
N PHE A 66 1.24 6.77 -4.85
CA PHE A 66 0.87 7.24 -3.53
C PHE A 66 2.05 7.74 -2.70
N PHE A 67 3.30 7.37 -3.01
CA PHE A 67 4.44 7.69 -2.15
C PHE A 67 4.95 9.12 -2.35
N ASP A 68 5.24 9.82 -1.25
CA ASP A 68 5.97 11.09 -1.28
C ASP A 68 7.48 10.82 -1.28
N HIS A 69 8.10 10.90 -2.45
CA HIS A 69 9.54 10.69 -2.58
C HIS A 69 10.40 11.78 -1.90
N VAL A 70 9.82 12.95 -1.58
CA VAL A 70 10.52 14.07 -0.94
C VAL A 70 10.51 13.91 0.58
N ASN A 71 9.33 13.73 1.18
CA ASN A 71 9.18 13.72 2.64
C ASN A 71 8.95 12.32 3.25
N GLY A 72 8.81 11.27 2.43
CA GLY A 72 8.36 9.95 2.88
C GLY A 72 6.87 9.95 3.24
N GLY A 73 6.30 8.77 3.52
CA GLY A 73 4.86 8.63 3.74
C GLY A 73 4.09 8.44 2.43
N PHE A 74 2.95 7.78 2.55
CA PHE A 74 2.00 7.57 1.47
C PHE A 74 0.76 8.46 1.64
N TYR A 75 0.34 9.06 0.53
CA TYR A 75 -0.91 9.78 0.39
C TYR A 75 -2.10 8.83 0.28
N ILE A 76 -3.28 9.25 0.74
CA ILE A 76 -4.50 8.43 0.65
C ILE A 76 -4.96 8.25 -0.80
N TYR A 77 -4.96 9.33 -1.56
CA TYR A 77 -5.45 9.42 -2.96
C TYR A 77 -4.29 9.28 -3.93
N ALA A 78 -4.52 8.87 -5.18
CA ALA A 78 -3.47 8.83 -6.21
C ALA A 78 -3.02 10.25 -6.61
N ASP A 79 -1.90 10.36 -7.32
CA ASP A 79 -1.32 11.64 -7.76
C ASP A 79 -2.06 12.29 -8.93
N ASP A 80 -2.86 11.49 -9.63
CA ASP A 80 -3.71 11.86 -10.77
C ASP A 80 -5.21 11.76 -10.45
N ASP A 81 -5.56 11.56 -9.17
CA ASP A 81 -6.95 11.63 -8.71
C ASP A 81 -7.45 13.08 -8.76
N GLU A 82 -8.78 13.30 -8.70
CA GLU A 82 -9.36 14.66 -8.77
C GLU A 82 -8.61 15.62 -7.85
N CYS A 83 -8.27 16.83 -8.35
CA CYS A 83 -7.53 17.87 -7.66
C CYS A 83 -8.24 18.32 -6.37
N LEU A 84 -8.11 17.54 -5.31
CA LEU A 84 -8.42 17.93 -3.95
C LEU A 84 -7.38 18.96 -3.53
N TYR A 85 -7.84 20.08 -2.97
CA TYR A 85 -6.96 21.15 -2.46
C TYR A 85 -5.92 20.65 -1.45
N THR A 86 -6.14 19.47 -0.86
CA THR A 86 -5.22 18.81 0.07
C THR A 86 -5.14 17.32 -0.23
N ARG A 87 -3.92 16.78 -0.22
CA ARG A 87 -3.66 15.34 -0.34
C ARG A 87 -3.09 14.83 0.99
N PRO A 88 -3.94 14.36 1.93
CA PRO A 88 -3.49 13.98 3.26
C PRO A 88 -2.75 12.63 3.24
N LYS A 89 -1.90 12.45 4.26
CA LYS A 89 -1.28 11.17 4.60
C LYS A 89 -1.88 10.69 5.92
N GLU A 90 -2.59 9.57 5.90
CA GLU A 90 -3.19 9.00 7.12
C GLU A 90 -2.24 7.99 7.75
N THR A 91 -1.81 8.26 8.98
CA THR A 91 -0.94 7.39 9.78
C THR A 91 -1.59 6.93 11.07
N TYR A 92 -2.81 7.38 11.37
CA TYR A 92 -3.50 7.05 12.61
C TYR A 92 -4.05 5.62 12.54
N ASP A 93 -3.50 4.74 13.38
CA ASP A 93 -3.95 3.37 13.54
C ASP A 93 -5.08 3.34 14.58
N GLY A 94 -6.33 3.35 14.08
CA GLY A 94 -7.53 3.23 14.91
C GLY A 94 -7.92 1.77 15.16
N ALA A 95 -9.19 1.44 14.91
CA ALA A 95 -9.67 0.04 14.97
C ALA A 95 -9.12 -0.84 13.82
N MET A 96 -8.70 -0.21 12.71
CA MET A 96 -8.00 -0.83 11.59
C MET A 96 -6.64 -0.15 11.42
N PRO A 97 -5.59 -0.89 10.99
CA PRO A 97 -4.32 -0.26 10.68
C PRO A 97 -4.49 0.68 9.49
N SER A 98 -3.80 1.82 9.55
CA SER A 98 -3.80 2.82 8.49
C SER A 98 -3.16 2.27 7.23
N GLY A 99 -3.52 2.85 6.07
CA GLY A 99 -2.90 2.49 4.80
C GLY A 99 -1.38 2.67 4.81
N ASN A 100 -0.87 3.67 5.54
CA ASN A 100 0.58 3.86 5.71
C ASN A 100 1.24 2.73 6.50
N SER A 101 0.61 2.30 7.60
CA SER A 101 1.15 1.24 8.44
C SER A 101 1.21 -0.09 7.68
N VAL A 102 0.12 -0.45 6.98
CA VAL A 102 0.11 -1.66 6.13
C VAL A 102 1.07 -1.53 4.94
N ALA A 103 1.15 -0.35 4.31
CA ALA A 103 2.10 -0.11 3.22
C ALA A 103 3.56 -0.28 3.68
N SER A 104 3.88 0.11 4.92
CA SER A 104 5.20 -0.07 5.51
C SER A 104 5.54 -1.55 5.66
N LEU A 105 4.61 -2.31 6.28
CA LEU A 105 4.74 -3.75 6.47
C LEU A 105 4.95 -4.48 5.14
N VAL A 106 4.11 -4.24 4.13
CA VAL A 106 4.21 -4.97 2.86
C VAL A 106 5.46 -4.60 2.08
N CYS A 107 5.89 -3.32 2.12
CA CYS A 107 7.14 -2.90 1.49
C CYS A 107 8.36 -3.56 2.17
N GLU A 108 8.36 -3.66 3.50
CA GLU A 108 9.42 -4.33 4.23
C GLU A 108 9.48 -5.82 3.89
N ARG A 109 8.34 -6.50 3.92
CA ARG A 109 8.27 -7.92 3.55
C ARG A 109 8.78 -8.16 2.13
N LEU A 110 8.37 -7.32 1.17
CA LEU A 110 8.86 -7.41 -0.20
C LEU A 110 10.37 -7.15 -0.29
N ALA A 111 10.90 -6.17 0.45
CA ALA A 111 12.34 -5.91 0.49
C ALA A 111 13.13 -7.12 1.04
N GLN A 112 12.60 -7.82 2.04
CA GLN A 112 13.22 -9.01 2.63
C GLN A 112 13.17 -10.22 1.68
N ILE A 113 12.02 -10.47 1.04
CA ILE A 113 11.82 -11.64 0.16
C ILE A 113 12.56 -11.46 -1.17
N THR A 114 12.46 -10.28 -1.79
CA THR A 114 12.96 -10.04 -3.15
C THR A 114 14.40 -9.53 -3.19
N LEU A 115 14.91 -9.01 -2.06
CA LEU A 115 16.20 -8.32 -1.96
C LEU A 115 16.34 -7.12 -2.93
N ASP A 116 15.24 -6.58 -3.45
CA ASP A 116 15.24 -5.42 -4.35
C ASP A 116 15.45 -4.13 -3.54
N ASP A 117 16.52 -3.40 -3.87
CA ASP A 117 16.88 -2.13 -3.24
C ASP A 117 15.81 -1.05 -3.40
N LYS A 118 14.94 -1.14 -4.42
CA LYS A 118 13.81 -0.22 -4.57
C LYS A 118 12.90 -0.25 -3.36
N PHE A 119 12.50 -1.45 -2.91
CA PHE A 119 11.64 -1.58 -1.73
C PHE A 119 12.38 -1.15 -0.46
N ARG A 120 13.66 -1.53 -0.32
CA ARG A 120 14.49 -1.12 0.82
C ARG A 120 14.59 0.41 0.96
N ASN A 121 14.76 1.11 -0.15
CA ASN A 121 14.82 2.58 -0.17
C ASN A 121 13.49 3.23 0.24
N ILE A 122 12.36 2.64 -0.18
CA ILE A 122 11.03 3.10 0.25
C ILE A 122 10.83 2.88 1.74
N VAL A 123 11.16 1.69 2.26
CA VAL A 123 11.07 1.35 3.68
C VAL A 123 11.85 2.33 4.54
N ASN A 124 13.10 2.63 4.18
CA ASN A 124 13.93 3.58 4.94
C ASN A 124 13.29 4.99 5.02
N LYS A 125 12.77 5.49 3.89
CA LYS A 125 12.08 6.80 3.86
C LYS A 125 10.77 6.77 4.64
N GLN A 126 10.03 5.67 4.54
CA GLN A 126 8.77 5.48 5.24
C GLN A 126 8.97 5.43 6.75
N PHE A 127 9.99 4.72 7.23
CA PHE A 127 10.35 4.71 8.65
C PHE A 127 10.81 6.08 9.14
N GLY A 128 11.57 6.83 8.35
CA GLY A 128 11.92 8.22 8.68
C GLY A 128 10.68 9.10 8.87
N TYR A 129 9.70 8.97 7.98
CA TYR A 129 8.42 9.69 8.08
C TYR A 129 7.61 9.29 9.32
N ILE A 130 7.41 7.98 9.53
CA ILE A 130 6.66 7.44 10.67
C ILE A 130 7.34 7.80 12.00
N ALA A 131 8.66 7.71 12.10
CA ALA A 131 9.41 8.12 13.29
C ALA A 131 9.20 9.61 13.60
N GLY A 132 9.12 10.46 12.57
CA GLY A 132 8.75 11.86 12.71
C GLY A 132 7.35 12.07 13.27
N CYS A 133 6.36 11.28 12.82
CA CYS A 133 4.99 11.30 13.33
C CYS A 133 4.89 10.81 14.78
N LEU A 134 5.57 9.69 15.10
CA LEU A 134 5.60 9.07 16.42
C LEU A 134 6.10 10.01 17.51
N LYS A 135 7.06 10.89 17.19
CA LYS A 135 7.57 11.90 18.14
C LYS A 135 6.48 12.85 18.65
N ASN A 136 5.40 13.04 17.89
CA ASN A 136 4.31 13.94 18.24
C ASN A 136 3.13 13.21 18.92
N TYR A 137 2.91 11.91 18.68
CA TYR A 137 1.82 11.15 19.32
C TYR A 137 2.02 9.61 19.29
N PRO A 138 2.80 9.02 20.22
CA PRO A 138 3.21 7.61 20.17
C PRO A 138 2.06 6.59 20.24
N ALA A 139 0.96 6.92 20.93
CA ALA A 139 -0.14 5.99 21.19
C ALA A 139 -1.08 5.75 19.98
N GLY A 140 -0.96 6.53 18.90
CA GLY A 140 -1.81 6.42 17.71
C GLY A 140 -1.21 5.65 16.53
N HIS A 141 -0.07 4.98 16.72
CA HIS A 141 0.73 4.36 15.66
C HIS A 141 1.23 2.96 16.07
N THR A 142 0.40 2.21 16.79
CA THR A 142 0.78 0.92 17.39
C THR A 142 1.13 -0.16 16.36
N PHE A 143 0.60 -0.09 15.13
CA PHE A 143 0.96 -1.07 14.09
C PHE A 143 2.31 -0.77 13.46
N ALA A 144 2.70 0.51 13.38
CA ALA A 144 3.98 0.91 12.84
C ALA A 144 5.18 0.58 13.76
N LEU A 145 4.93 0.06 14.96
CA LEU A 145 5.94 -0.41 15.92
C LEU A 145 6.20 -1.93 15.83
N LEU A 146 5.41 -2.66 15.03
CA LEU A 146 5.60 -4.08 14.73
C LEU A 146 6.49 -4.24 13.51
#